data_AF-A0A9E0V671-F1
#
_entry.id   AF-A0A9E0V671-F1
#
_cell.length_a   1.000
_cell.length_b   1.000
_cell.length_c   1.000
_cell.angle_alpha   90.00
_cell.angle_beta   90.00
_cell.angle_gamma   90.00
#
_symmetry.space_group_name_H-M   'P 1'
#
loop_
_entity.id
_entity.type
_entity.pdbx_description
1 polymer ?
#
loop_
_entity_poly.entity_id
_entity_poly.type
_entity_poly.pdbx_seq_one_letter_code
_entity_poly.pdbx_strand_id
1 'polypeptide(L)'
;MTSRSPLRYPGGKSRGITSIRGFFPKNLTALLSPFVGGGSIELSCAAEGISVYAYDVFNPLVEFWQSLIHQSAELANEVETYFPLSKERFYALQQAQTQFVTPLQRAAVFYVLNRSSFSGATLSGGMSPDHPRFTHSSIERIRHFFNPYIQVAKADFTDSLAQHPDMFAYLDPPYLIKSKLYGRKGDTHKDFDHEGLCEILKNRKNWVLSYNDCTEIRTLYQSFQIWKPDWKYGMSGNKQSKEVLIVSEDLRHNLLVPS
;
A
#
# COMPACT_ATOMS: atom_id res chain seq x y z
N MET A 1 4.20 11.06 16.15
CA MET A 1 4.31 10.80 14.69
C MET A 1 3.12 9.97 14.27
N THR A 2 2.49 10.30 13.15
CA THR A 2 1.33 9.58 12.65
C THR A 2 1.72 8.16 12.24
N SER A 3 1.07 7.15 12.83
CA SER A 3 1.34 5.72 12.60
C SER A 3 0.27 5.00 11.80
N ARG A 4 -0.80 5.71 11.40
CA ARG A 4 -1.94 5.14 10.68
C ARG A 4 -2.18 5.88 9.37
N SER A 5 -2.44 5.11 8.32
CA SER A 5 -2.76 5.67 7.02
C SER A 5 -4.09 6.44 7.04
N PRO A 6 -4.16 7.62 6.41
CA PRO A 6 -5.43 8.31 6.19
C PRO A 6 -6.26 7.67 5.06
N LEU A 7 -5.61 6.89 4.17
CA LEU A 7 -6.22 6.24 3.02
C LEU A 7 -6.99 4.99 3.41
N ARG A 8 -7.92 4.62 2.54
CA ARG A 8 -8.49 3.28 2.47
C ARG A 8 -7.84 2.57 1.30
N TYR A 9 -7.06 1.55 1.57
CA TYR A 9 -6.37 0.82 0.52
C TYR A 9 -6.83 -0.64 0.52
N PRO A 10 -7.30 -1.17 -0.63
CA PRO A 10 -7.53 -2.61 -0.77
C PRO A 10 -6.27 -3.39 -0.39
N GLY A 11 -6.41 -4.49 0.35
CA GLY A 11 -5.25 -5.27 0.80
C GLY A 11 -4.44 -4.63 1.93
N GLY A 12 -4.89 -3.51 2.52
CA GLY A 12 -4.19 -2.83 3.60
C GLY A 12 -3.83 -3.76 4.77
N LYS A 13 -2.54 -3.86 5.06
CA LYS A 13 -1.96 -4.79 6.05
C LYS A 13 -2.11 -4.35 7.50
N SER A 14 -2.97 -3.37 7.80
CA SER A 14 -3.05 -2.77 9.14
C SER A 14 -3.35 -3.76 10.27
N ARG A 15 -3.99 -4.91 9.97
CA ARG A 15 -4.24 -5.99 10.93
C ARG A 15 -3.11 -7.03 11.02
N GLY A 16 -2.25 -7.09 10.01
CA GLY A 16 -1.11 -8.01 9.93
C GLY A 16 0.22 -7.38 10.35
N ILE A 17 0.24 -6.09 10.72
CA ILE A 17 1.47 -5.34 11.04
C ILE A 17 2.35 -6.11 12.03
N THR A 18 1.81 -6.53 13.18
CA THR A 18 2.60 -7.23 14.20
C THR A 18 3.22 -8.52 13.69
N SER A 19 2.48 -9.32 12.93
CA SER A 19 2.99 -10.57 12.37
C SER A 19 4.05 -10.32 11.31
N ILE A 20 3.82 -9.38 10.39
CA ILE A 20 4.75 -9.03 9.31
C ILE A 20 6.05 -8.47 9.89
N ARG A 21 5.94 -7.52 10.82
CA ARG A 21 7.09 -6.90 11.46
C ARG A 21 7.89 -7.85 12.35
N GLY A 22 7.30 -8.98 12.77
CA GLY A 22 8.04 -10.05 13.42
C GLY A 22 9.16 -10.65 12.55
N PHE A 23 9.09 -10.47 11.23
CA PHE A 23 10.14 -10.89 10.29
C PHE A 23 11.18 -9.81 10.00
N PHE A 24 11.02 -8.61 10.56
CA PHE A 24 11.93 -7.49 10.30
C PHE A 24 13.13 -7.56 11.26
N PRO A 25 14.32 -7.10 10.84
CA PRO A 25 15.47 -6.98 11.74
C PRO A 25 15.13 -6.11 12.97
N LYS A 26 15.55 -6.55 14.16
CA LYS A 26 15.25 -5.82 15.42
C LYS A 26 15.89 -4.43 15.49
N ASN A 27 17.02 -4.24 14.82
CA ASN A 27 17.80 -3.00 14.75
C ASN A 27 17.65 -2.30 13.39
N LEU A 28 16.50 -2.46 12.74
CA LEU A 28 16.20 -1.80 11.47
C LEU A 28 16.23 -0.28 11.62
N THR A 29 17.06 0.40 10.82
CA THR A 29 17.18 1.87 10.82
C THR A 29 16.60 2.52 9.56
N ALA A 30 16.54 1.78 8.45
CA ALA A 30 15.98 2.23 7.18
C ALA A 30 15.17 1.11 6.51
N LEU A 31 14.06 1.46 5.88
CA LEU A 31 13.15 0.56 5.18
C LEU A 31 12.94 1.05 3.75
N LEU A 32 13.15 0.15 2.78
CA LEU A 32 12.71 0.33 1.41
C LEU A 32 11.31 -0.28 1.24
N SER A 33 10.38 0.47 0.65
CA SER A 33 9.07 -0.03 0.22
C SER A 33 8.84 0.30 -1.25
N PRO A 34 9.08 -0.64 -2.18
CA PRO A 34 8.85 -0.41 -3.62
C PRO A 34 7.37 -0.27 -4.01
N PHE A 35 6.47 -0.61 -3.09
CA PHE A 35 5.01 -0.69 -3.30
C PHE A 35 4.27 -0.09 -2.11
N VAL A 36 4.42 1.21 -1.88
CA VAL A 36 3.89 1.86 -0.67
C VAL A 36 2.38 1.67 -0.53
N GLY A 37 1.61 1.75 -1.62
CA GLY A 37 0.17 1.66 -1.59
C GLY A 37 -0.46 2.53 -0.48
N GLY A 38 -1.15 1.87 0.44
CA GLY A 38 -1.77 2.50 1.61
C GLY A 38 -0.81 2.88 2.75
N GLY A 39 0.46 2.46 2.74
CA GLY A 39 1.49 2.92 3.69
C GLY A 39 1.33 2.40 5.13
N SER A 40 0.63 1.28 5.36
CA SER A 40 0.33 0.83 6.73
C SER A 40 1.54 0.28 7.48
N ILE A 41 2.43 -0.45 6.79
CA ILE A 41 3.65 -1.01 7.39
C ILE A 41 4.68 0.09 7.52
N GLU A 42 4.79 0.89 6.46
CA GLU A 42 5.66 2.05 6.30
C GLU A 42 5.46 3.06 7.43
N LEU A 43 4.21 3.51 7.64
CA LEU A 43 3.90 4.43 8.73
C LEU A 43 4.13 3.82 10.11
N SER A 44 3.95 2.51 10.26
CA SER A 44 4.25 1.83 11.52
C SER A 44 5.74 1.86 11.83
N CYS A 45 6.60 1.61 10.84
CA CYS A 45 8.05 1.71 10.96
C CYS A 45 8.51 3.16 11.17
N ALA A 46 8.00 4.10 10.36
CA ALA A 46 8.35 5.51 10.44
C ALA A 46 7.97 6.13 11.79
N ALA A 47 6.87 5.69 12.40
CA ALA A 47 6.47 6.15 13.74
C ALA A 47 7.44 5.72 14.86
N GLU A 48 8.32 4.74 14.61
CA GLU A 48 9.40 4.33 15.50
C GLU A 48 10.75 4.95 15.14
N GLY A 49 10.79 5.91 14.20
CA GLY A 49 12.00 6.60 13.77
C GLY A 49 12.81 5.89 12.69
N ILE A 50 12.26 4.82 12.09
CA ILE A 50 12.88 4.13 10.94
C ILE A 50 12.73 5.01 9.70
N SER A 51 13.83 5.30 9.00
CA SER A 51 13.77 6.08 7.75
C SER A 51 13.17 5.25 6.62
N VAL A 52 12.00 5.63 6.13
CA VAL A 52 11.25 4.90 5.10
C VAL A 52 11.38 5.59 3.74
N TYR A 53 11.91 4.83 2.78
CA TYR A 53 12.04 5.16 1.37
C TYR A 53 10.95 4.42 0.62
N ALA A 54 9.83 5.08 0.38
CA ALA A 54 8.67 4.47 -0.26
C ALA A 54 8.54 4.90 -1.73
N TYR A 55 8.07 3.98 -2.57
CA TYR A 55 7.87 4.19 -3.98
C TYR A 55 6.53 3.62 -4.43
N ASP A 56 5.99 4.19 -5.51
CA ASP A 56 4.86 3.62 -6.26
C ASP A 56 4.93 4.07 -7.72
N VAL A 57 4.36 3.26 -8.62
CA VAL A 57 4.21 3.63 -10.04
C VAL A 57 3.00 4.54 -10.26
N PHE A 58 2.01 4.48 -9.36
CA PHE A 58 0.74 5.15 -9.55
C PHE A 58 0.80 6.62 -9.12
N ASN A 59 1.01 7.50 -10.09
CA ASN A 59 1.27 8.93 -9.87
C ASN A 59 0.26 9.66 -8.96
N PRO A 60 -1.07 9.50 -9.08
CA PRO A 60 -2.02 10.17 -8.19
C PRO A 60 -1.83 9.80 -6.70
N LEU A 61 -1.43 8.55 -6.43
CA LEU A 61 -1.12 8.10 -5.07
C LEU A 61 0.19 8.73 -4.57
N VAL A 62 1.22 8.80 -5.42
CA VAL A 62 2.50 9.45 -5.09
C VAL A 62 2.30 10.94 -4.78
N GLU A 63 1.58 11.66 -5.64
CA GLU A 63 1.27 13.09 -5.44
C GLU A 63 0.48 13.32 -4.16
N PHE A 64 -0.45 12.40 -3.83
CA PHE A 64 -1.15 12.43 -2.55
C PHE A 64 -0.20 12.31 -1.37
N TRP A 65 0.68 11.30 -1.36
CA TRP A 65 1.65 11.11 -0.28
C TRP A 65 2.60 12.30 -0.14
N GLN A 66 3.13 12.81 -1.25
CA GLN A 66 4.01 13.98 -1.25
C GLN A 66 3.30 15.23 -0.71
N SER A 67 2.07 15.49 -1.15
CA SER A 67 1.28 16.61 -0.64
C SER A 67 0.96 16.43 0.86
N LEU A 68 0.64 15.22 1.29
CA LEU A 68 0.36 14.89 2.68
C LEU A 68 1.58 15.07 3.58
N ILE A 69 2.78 14.71 3.11
CA ILE A 69 4.01 14.78 3.88
C ILE A 69 4.54 16.21 3.97
N HIS A 70 4.47 16.97 2.87
CA HIS A 70 5.12 18.29 2.77
C HIS A 70 4.19 19.48 3.04
N GLN A 71 2.88 19.32 2.82
CA GLN A 71 1.91 20.43 2.86
C GLN A 71 0.52 19.93 3.30
N SER A 72 0.48 19.25 4.45
CA SER A 72 -0.72 18.57 4.96
C SER A 72 -1.89 19.51 5.24
N ALA A 73 -1.62 20.72 5.71
CA ALA A 73 -2.64 21.74 6.00
C ALA A 73 -3.27 22.29 4.71
N GLU A 74 -2.45 22.56 3.69
CA GLU A 74 -2.89 23.02 2.38
C GLU A 74 -3.69 21.92 1.67
N LEU A 75 -3.23 20.67 1.74
CA LEU A 75 -3.97 19.52 1.22
C LEU A 75 -5.33 19.37 1.91
N ALA A 76 -5.39 19.54 3.23
CA ALA A 76 -6.65 19.46 3.97
C ALA A 76 -7.62 20.58 3.55
N ASN A 77 -7.13 21.81 3.38
CA ASN A 77 -7.94 22.93 2.90
C ASN A 77 -8.51 22.67 1.50
N GLU A 78 -7.70 22.16 0.58
CA GLU A 78 -8.15 21.82 -0.78
C GLU A 78 -9.19 20.70 -0.74
N VAL A 79 -8.95 19.64 0.04
CA VAL A 79 -9.90 18.53 0.24
C VAL A 79 -11.24 19.03 0.79
N GLU A 80 -11.21 19.98 1.73
CA GLU A 80 -12.40 20.52 2.38
C GLU A 80 -13.35 21.22 1.40
N THR A 81 -12.85 21.81 0.30
CA THR A 81 -13.67 22.43 -0.76
C THR A 81 -14.60 21.45 -1.48
N TYR A 82 -14.36 20.14 -1.33
CA TYR A 82 -15.18 19.08 -1.91
C TYR A 82 -16.23 18.54 -0.93
N PHE A 83 -16.23 18.99 0.33
CA PHE A 83 -17.15 18.51 1.36
C PHE A 83 -18.40 19.41 1.50
N PRO A 84 -19.62 18.84 1.60
CA PRO A 84 -19.97 17.44 1.39
C PRO A 84 -19.92 17.06 -0.10
N LEU A 85 -19.61 15.79 -0.39
CA LEU A 85 -19.52 15.29 -1.77
C LEU A 85 -20.84 14.64 -2.20
N SER A 86 -21.50 15.22 -3.21
CA SER A 86 -22.67 14.59 -3.83
C SER A 86 -22.28 13.43 -4.76
N LYS A 87 -23.24 12.56 -5.07
CA LYS A 87 -23.04 11.44 -5.98
C LYS A 87 -22.69 11.91 -7.39
N GLU A 88 -23.37 12.95 -7.87
CA GLU A 88 -23.13 13.55 -9.19
C GLU A 88 -21.70 14.12 -9.25
N ARG A 89 -21.28 14.86 -8.22
CA ARG A 89 -19.93 15.42 -8.13
C ARG A 89 -18.87 14.33 -8.04
N PHE A 90 -19.13 13.24 -7.29
CA PHE A 90 -18.22 12.09 -7.24
C PHE A 90 -17.92 11.53 -8.64
N TYR A 91 -18.95 11.24 -9.44
CA TYR A 91 -18.75 10.68 -10.79
C TYR A 91 -18.15 11.70 -11.75
N ALA A 92 -18.47 12.98 -11.62
CA ALA A 92 -17.81 14.04 -12.39
C ALA A 92 -16.30 14.11 -12.09
N LEU A 93 -15.91 14.04 -10.81
CA LEU A 93 -14.51 14.02 -10.40
C LEU A 93 -13.77 12.77 -10.90
N GLN A 94 -14.41 11.60 -10.89
CA GLN A 94 -13.81 10.38 -11.44
C GLN A 94 -13.50 10.49 -12.94
N GLN A 95 -14.33 11.19 -13.70
CA GLN A 95 -14.10 11.40 -15.14
C GLN A 95 -13.07 12.51 -15.40
N ALA A 96 -13.08 13.56 -14.59
CA ALA A 96 -12.23 14.74 -14.77
C ALA A 96 -10.85 14.64 -14.08
N GLN A 97 -10.53 13.54 -13.41
CA GLN A 97 -9.28 13.42 -12.61
C GLN A 97 -7.99 13.77 -13.36
N THR A 98 -7.93 13.56 -14.69
CA THR A 98 -6.77 13.88 -15.52
C THR A 98 -6.71 15.34 -15.96
N GLN A 99 -7.78 16.11 -15.69
CA GLN A 99 -7.94 17.50 -16.12
C GLN A 99 -7.46 18.51 -15.07
N PHE A 100 -7.16 18.06 -13.83
CA PHE A 100 -6.66 18.93 -12.77
C PHE A 100 -5.20 19.32 -13.03
N VAL A 101 -4.95 20.63 -13.01
CA VAL A 101 -3.67 21.22 -13.42
C VAL A 101 -2.59 21.05 -12.35
N THR A 102 -2.94 21.24 -11.07
CA THR A 102 -1.94 21.22 -9.99
C THR A 102 -1.84 19.86 -9.29
N PRO A 103 -0.63 19.43 -8.84
CA PRO A 103 -0.46 18.23 -8.04
C PRO A 103 -1.32 18.22 -6.76
N LEU A 104 -1.46 19.39 -6.11
CA LEU A 104 -2.29 19.55 -4.90
C LEU A 104 -3.77 19.21 -5.16
N GLN A 105 -4.34 19.71 -6.26
CA GLN A 105 -5.71 19.40 -6.65
C GLN A 105 -5.88 17.92 -7.00
N ARG A 106 -4.92 17.33 -7.74
CA ARG A 106 -4.96 15.90 -8.05
C ARG A 106 -4.89 15.04 -6.78
N ALA A 107 -4.02 15.39 -5.84
CA ALA A 107 -3.93 14.75 -4.53
C ALA A 107 -5.24 14.87 -3.73
N ALA A 108 -5.84 16.05 -3.70
CA ALA A 108 -7.10 16.29 -3.00
C ALA A 108 -8.25 15.47 -3.61
N VAL A 109 -8.41 15.52 -4.93
CA VAL A 109 -9.43 14.75 -5.65
C VAL A 109 -9.22 13.25 -5.47
N PHE A 110 -7.98 12.77 -5.55
CA PHE A 110 -7.64 11.37 -5.26
C PHE A 110 -8.12 10.97 -3.86
N TYR A 111 -7.84 11.77 -2.84
CA TYR A 111 -8.28 11.50 -1.47
C TYR A 111 -9.80 11.51 -1.32
N VAL A 112 -10.48 12.50 -1.90
CA VAL A 112 -11.94 12.62 -1.87
C VAL A 112 -12.60 11.39 -2.51
N LEU A 113 -12.10 10.95 -3.66
CA LEU A 113 -12.55 9.72 -4.32
C LEU A 113 -12.21 8.47 -3.50
N ASN A 114 -11.03 8.40 -2.88
CA ASN A 114 -10.64 7.29 -2.01
C ASN A 114 -11.59 7.12 -0.81
N ARG A 115 -11.92 8.23 -0.15
CA ARG A 115 -12.79 8.24 1.02
C ARG A 115 -14.26 8.01 0.69
N SER A 116 -14.66 8.27 -0.56
CA SER A 116 -16.05 8.16 -1.00
C SER A 116 -16.36 6.88 -1.78
N SER A 117 -15.35 6.22 -2.36
CA SER A 117 -15.52 4.99 -3.15
C SER A 117 -15.68 3.73 -2.30
N PHE A 118 -16.36 2.72 -2.85
CA PHE A 118 -16.41 1.39 -2.25
C PHE A 118 -14.98 0.82 -2.11
N SER A 119 -14.67 0.32 -0.91
CA SER A 119 -13.34 -0.24 -0.57
C SER A 119 -12.11 0.66 -0.84
N GLY A 120 -12.30 1.95 -1.12
CA GLY A 120 -11.19 2.83 -1.49
C GLY A 120 -10.66 2.57 -2.90
N ALA A 121 -11.48 2.00 -3.79
CA ALA A 121 -11.12 1.67 -5.16
C ALA A 121 -10.85 2.90 -6.05
N THR A 122 -11.05 4.11 -5.53
CA THR A 122 -10.73 5.41 -6.16
C THR A 122 -11.33 5.56 -7.55
N LEU A 123 -10.62 5.10 -8.57
CA LEU A 123 -10.90 5.30 -10.00
C LEU A 123 -11.65 4.15 -10.66
N SER A 124 -11.68 2.96 -10.05
CA SER A 124 -12.27 1.76 -10.66
C SER A 124 -13.55 1.27 -9.95
N GLY A 125 -14.00 1.95 -8.89
CA GLY A 125 -15.19 1.59 -8.12
C GLY A 125 -16.24 2.71 -8.03
N GLY A 126 -17.47 2.35 -7.69
CA GLY A 126 -18.56 3.31 -7.47
C GLY A 126 -18.49 3.98 -6.10
N MET A 127 -19.30 5.04 -5.92
CA MET A 127 -19.49 5.67 -4.62
C MET A 127 -20.11 4.67 -3.64
N SER A 128 -19.65 4.66 -2.38
CA SER A 128 -20.23 3.82 -1.33
C SER A 128 -21.65 4.30 -1.00
N PRO A 129 -22.69 3.46 -1.19
CA PRO A 129 -24.05 3.83 -0.79
C PRO A 129 -24.14 3.94 0.74
N ASP A 130 -24.98 4.87 1.21
CA ASP A 130 -25.50 4.99 2.58
C ASP A 130 -24.49 5.12 3.75
N HIS A 131 -23.19 5.14 3.48
CA HIS A 131 -22.16 5.31 4.50
C HIS A 131 -20.98 6.15 3.99
N PRO A 132 -21.14 7.49 3.90
CA PRO A 132 -20.07 8.37 3.48
C PRO A 132 -18.90 8.26 4.48
N ARG A 133 -17.72 7.89 3.98
CA ARG A 133 -16.48 7.86 4.79
C ARG A 133 -15.58 9.06 4.53
N PHE A 134 -16.01 9.94 3.63
CA PHE A 134 -15.52 11.31 3.53
C PHE A 134 -16.31 12.15 4.54
N THR A 135 -15.65 12.45 5.66
CA THR A 135 -16.21 13.12 6.84
C THR A 135 -15.25 14.22 7.29
N HIS A 136 -15.71 15.19 8.08
CA HIS A 136 -14.82 16.17 8.72
C HIS A 136 -13.65 15.48 9.45
N SER A 137 -13.91 14.41 10.20
CA SER A 137 -12.86 13.63 10.88
C SER A 137 -11.86 12.94 9.93
N SER A 138 -12.18 12.75 8.65
CA SER A 138 -11.21 12.29 7.65
C SER A 138 -10.34 13.43 7.13
N ILE A 139 -10.90 14.63 6.99
CA ILE A 139 -10.18 15.85 6.59
C ILE A 139 -9.20 16.24 7.70
N GLU A 140 -9.65 16.23 8.96
CA GLU A 140 -8.80 16.55 10.11
C GLU A 140 -7.65 15.56 10.30
N ARG A 141 -7.78 14.32 9.81
CA ARG A 141 -6.66 13.36 9.78
C ARG A 141 -5.58 13.73 8.76
N ILE A 142 -5.94 14.39 7.67
CA ILE A 142 -4.99 14.98 6.73
C ILE A 142 -4.35 16.21 7.37
N ARG A 143 -5.17 17.12 7.90
CA ARG A 143 -4.72 18.39 8.51
C ARG A 143 -3.66 18.19 9.60
N HIS A 144 -3.83 17.17 10.44
CA HIS A 144 -2.93 16.86 11.54
C HIS A 144 -1.90 15.77 11.21
N PHE A 145 -1.73 15.41 9.95
CA PHE A 145 -0.72 14.43 9.56
C PHE A 145 0.67 14.99 9.80
N PHE A 146 1.50 14.25 10.52
CA PHE A 146 2.93 14.55 10.67
C PHE A 146 3.74 13.27 10.87
N ASN A 147 4.61 12.98 9.91
CA ASN A 147 5.61 11.93 10.04
C ASN A 147 6.86 12.30 9.20
N PRO A 148 7.98 12.72 9.83
CA PRO A 148 9.16 13.17 9.12
C PRO A 148 10.08 12.03 8.64
N TYR A 149 9.79 10.79 9.03
CA TYR A 149 10.63 9.63 8.71
C TYR A 149 10.17 8.88 7.46
N ILE A 150 9.17 9.37 6.74
CA ILE A 150 8.68 8.76 5.51
C ILE A 150 8.82 9.75 4.35
N GLN A 151 9.33 9.25 3.23
CA GLN A 151 9.29 9.93 1.94
C GLN A 151 8.71 9.00 0.88
N VAL A 152 8.00 9.59 -0.08
CA VAL A 152 7.39 8.84 -1.19
C VAL A 152 7.78 9.46 -2.52
N ALA A 153 8.25 8.62 -3.45
CA ALA A 153 8.63 9.04 -4.80
C ALA A 153 8.01 8.11 -5.87
N LYS A 154 7.99 8.59 -7.11
CA LYS A 154 7.52 7.79 -8.24
C LYS A 154 8.69 7.00 -8.83
N ALA A 155 8.61 5.68 -8.77
CA ALA A 155 9.50 4.75 -9.46
C ALA A 155 8.81 3.39 -9.55
N ASP A 156 9.23 2.56 -10.50
CA ASP A 156 8.87 1.15 -10.48
C ASP A 156 9.78 0.35 -9.53
N PHE A 157 9.46 -0.94 -9.36
CA PHE A 157 10.19 -1.79 -8.44
C PHE A 157 11.61 -2.09 -8.93
N THR A 158 11.86 -2.14 -10.23
CA THR A 158 13.19 -2.39 -10.79
C THR A 158 14.11 -1.23 -10.43
N ASP A 159 13.66 0.01 -10.69
CA ASP A 159 14.42 1.21 -10.37
C ASP A 159 14.62 1.41 -8.87
N SER A 160 13.55 1.28 -8.07
CA SER A 160 13.62 1.51 -6.62
C SER A 160 14.45 0.45 -5.90
N LEU A 161 14.41 -0.81 -6.31
CA LEU A 161 15.29 -1.85 -5.76
C LEU A 161 16.75 -1.65 -6.17
N ALA A 162 17.01 -1.21 -7.40
CA ALA A 162 18.36 -0.93 -7.90
C ALA A 162 19.01 0.28 -7.24
N GLN A 163 18.25 1.33 -6.92
CA GLN A 163 18.74 2.51 -6.19
C GLN A 163 19.20 2.20 -4.76
N HIS A 164 18.65 1.14 -4.16
CA HIS A 164 18.87 0.78 -2.76
C HIS A 164 19.26 -0.70 -2.65
N PRO A 165 20.40 -1.15 -3.20
CA PRO A 165 20.72 -2.58 -3.35
C PRO A 165 20.81 -3.35 -2.02
N ASP A 166 21.28 -2.70 -0.95
CA ASP A 166 21.55 -3.34 0.34
C ASP A 166 20.50 -3.05 1.42
N MET A 167 19.60 -2.09 1.20
CA MET A 167 18.59 -1.69 2.18
C MET A 167 17.58 -2.81 2.41
N PHE A 168 17.13 -2.99 3.66
CA PHE A 168 16.08 -3.94 3.94
C PHE A 168 14.78 -3.51 3.25
N ALA A 169 14.18 -4.43 2.48
CA ALA A 169 13.01 -4.16 1.67
C ALA A 169 11.77 -4.91 2.18
N TYR A 170 10.68 -4.18 2.38
CA TYR A 170 9.35 -4.77 2.50
C TYR A 170 8.61 -4.59 1.18
N LEU A 171 8.10 -5.68 0.63
CA LEU A 171 7.41 -5.68 -0.65
C LEU A 171 5.97 -6.18 -0.47
N ASP A 172 5.02 -5.40 -1.00
CA ASP A 172 3.59 -5.77 -1.05
C ASP A 172 3.05 -5.49 -2.46
N PRO A 173 3.53 -6.22 -3.48
CA PRO A 173 3.16 -5.99 -4.87
C PRO A 173 1.69 -6.31 -5.14
N PRO A 174 1.16 -5.88 -6.30
CA PRO A 174 -0.15 -6.30 -6.76
C PRO A 174 -0.34 -7.82 -6.74
N TYR A 175 -1.51 -8.28 -6.28
CA TYR A 175 -1.82 -9.71 -6.23
C TYR A 175 -1.94 -10.30 -7.63
N LEU A 176 -1.49 -11.55 -7.76
CA LEU A 176 -1.68 -12.33 -8.96
C LEU A 176 -3.15 -12.79 -9.00
N ILE A 177 -3.97 -12.05 -9.73
CA ILE A 177 -5.39 -12.34 -9.89
C ILE A 177 -5.60 -13.07 -11.21
N LYS A 178 -5.88 -14.37 -11.16
CA LYS A 178 -6.36 -15.10 -12.34
C LYS A 178 -7.74 -14.57 -12.73
N SER A 179 -7.85 -13.91 -13.87
CA SER A 179 -9.16 -13.55 -14.43
C SER A 179 -9.88 -14.82 -14.90
N LYS A 180 -10.58 -15.50 -13.99
CA LYS A 180 -11.64 -16.45 -14.36
C LYS A 180 -12.94 -15.67 -14.41
N LEU A 181 -13.25 -15.10 -15.58
CA LEU A 181 -14.57 -14.81 -16.14
C LEU A 181 -14.41 -13.71 -17.19
N TYR A 182 -14.81 -14.05 -18.42
CA TYR A 182 -15.23 -13.20 -19.53
C TYR A 182 -14.88 -11.70 -19.45
N GLY A 183 -14.09 -11.27 -20.45
CA GLY A 183 -13.66 -9.89 -20.59
C GLY A 183 -14.79 -8.87 -20.50
N ARG A 184 -14.63 -7.92 -19.58
CA ARG A 184 -14.83 -6.49 -19.81
C ARG A 184 -14.29 -5.69 -18.62
N LYS A 185 -13.27 -4.88 -18.91
CA LYS A 185 -12.74 -3.73 -18.16
C LYS A 185 -12.36 -3.96 -16.68
N GLY A 186 -11.08 -4.24 -16.48
CA GLY A 186 -10.40 -4.23 -15.19
C GLY A 186 -8.89 -4.19 -15.40
N ASP A 187 -8.40 -3.17 -16.11
CA ASP A 187 -6.97 -2.96 -16.32
C ASP A 187 -6.39 -2.25 -15.11
N THR A 188 -5.65 -3.00 -14.29
CA THR A 188 -4.56 -2.46 -13.44
C THR A 188 -3.64 -3.54 -12.87
N HIS A 189 -3.94 -4.85 -13.02
CA HIS A 189 -3.08 -5.92 -12.46
C HIS A 189 -2.80 -7.07 -13.44
N LYS A 190 -3.11 -6.92 -14.73
CA LYS A 190 -2.75 -7.93 -15.74
C LYS A 190 -1.32 -7.83 -16.25
N ASP A 191 -0.68 -6.67 -16.03
CA ASP A 191 0.63 -6.33 -16.62
C ASP A 191 1.74 -6.19 -15.57
N PHE A 192 1.51 -6.59 -14.32
CA PHE A 192 2.57 -6.59 -13.32
C PHE A 192 3.54 -7.75 -13.59
N ASP A 193 4.83 -7.45 -13.68
CA ASP A 193 5.88 -8.43 -13.93
C ASP A 193 6.25 -9.22 -12.67
N HIS A 194 5.41 -10.22 -12.36
CA HIS A 194 5.60 -11.10 -11.21
C HIS A 194 6.91 -11.90 -11.27
N GLU A 195 7.30 -12.35 -12.47
CA GLU A 195 8.49 -13.16 -12.70
C GLU A 195 9.74 -12.32 -12.59
N GLY A 196 9.76 -11.13 -13.20
CA GLY A 196 10.86 -10.18 -13.09
C GLY A 196 11.12 -9.74 -11.65
N LEU A 197 10.07 -9.52 -10.85
CA LEU A 197 10.24 -9.29 -9.41
C LEU A 197 10.95 -10.48 -8.72
N CYS A 198 10.52 -11.71 -9.01
CA CYS A 198 11.14 -12.90 -8.43
C CYS A 198 12.62 -13.02 -8.83
N GLU A 199 12.97 -12.78 -10.10
CA GLU A 199 14.35 -12.84 -10.59
C GLU A 199 15.27 -11.80 -9.91
N ILE A 200 14.76 -10.59 -9.65
CA ILE A 200 15.51 -9.60 -8.86
C ILE A 200 15.69 -10.11 -7.42
N LEU A 201 14.62 -10.61 -6.80
CA LEU A 201 14.65 -11.04 -5.40
C LEU A 201 15.52 -12.29 -5.15
N LYS A 202 15.68 -13.18 -6.14
CA LYS A 202 16.65 -14.30 -6.11
C LYS A 202 18.07 -13.86 -5.87
N ASN A 203 18.45 -12.70 -6.38
CA ASN A 203 19.80 -12.18 -6.29
C ASN A 203 19.96 -11.11 -5.20
N ARG A 204 18.89 -10.84 -4.45
CA ARG A 204 18.82 -9.81 -3.41
C ARG A 204 18.72 -10.41 -2.02
N LYS A 205 19.33 -9.75 -1.04
CA LYS A 205 19.25 -10.06 0.40
C LYS A 205 18.34 -9.07 1.15
N ASN A 206 18.13 -9.30 2.44
CA ASN A 206 17.40 -8.41 3.35
C ASN A 206 16.00 -8.03 2.86
N TRP A 207 15.13 -8.99 2.58
CA TRP A 207 13.76 -8.64 2.16
C TRP A 207 12.68 -9.57 2.72
N VAL A 208 11.49 -8.98 2.88
CA VAL A 208 10.24 -9.67 3.22
C VAL A 208 9.19 -9.28 2.20
N LEU A 209 8.58 -10.28 1.58
CA LEU A 209 7.55 -10.14 0.56
C LEU A 209 6.22 -10.65 1.11
N SER A 210 5.18 -9.82 1.05
CA SER A 210 3.79 -10.23 1.28
C SER A 210 3.08 -10.47 -0.04
N TYR A 211 2.33 -11.57 -0.14
CA TYR A 211 1.67 -11.98 -1.38
C TYR A 211 0.37 -12.72 -1.12
N ASN A 212 -0.54 -12.79 -2.11
CA ASN A 212 -1.66 -13.71 -2.04
C ASN A 212 -1.24 -15.20 -2.10
N ASP A 213 -1.90 -16.03 -1.29
CA ASP A 213 -1.65 -17.48 -1.19
C ASP A 213 -2.31 -18.23 -2.37
N CYS A 214 -1.57 -18.40 -3.47
CA CYS A 214 -1.98 -19.25 -4.59
C CYS A 214 -0.85 -20.16 -5.08
N THR A 215 -1.21 -21.22 -5.82
CA THR A 215 -0.27 -22.22 -6.32
C THR A 215 0.85 -21.62 -7.16
N GLU A 216 0.53 -20.62 -8.00
CA GLU A 216 1.49 -19.96 -8.88
C GLU A 216 2.56 -19.24 -8.07
N ILE A 217 2.15 -18.45 -7.07
CA ILE A 217 3.08 -17.72 -6.21
C ILE A 217 3.91 -18.68 -5.36
N ARG A 218 3.31 -19.75 -4.84
CA ARG A 218 4.05 -20.80 -4.14
C ARG A 218 5.09 -21.48 -5.02
N THR A 219 4.76 -21.72 -6.29
CA THR A 219 5.68 -22.32 -7.26
C THR A 219 6.79 -21.34 -7.63
N LEU A 220 6.43 -20.08 -7.90
CA LEU A 220 7.37 -19.03 -8.29
C LEU A 220 8.44 -18.78 -7.23
N TYR A 221 8.06 -18.84 -5.95
CA TYR A 221 8.95 -18.62 -4.80
C TYR A 221 9.31 -19.91 -4.05
N GLN A 222 9.20 -21.09 -4.68
CA GLN A 222 9.39 -22.40 -4.03
C GLN A 222 10.79 -22.61 -3.41
N SER A 223 11.80 -21.87 -3.87
CA SER A 223 13.16 -21.91 -3.31
C SER A 223 13.30 -21.12 -2.00
N PHE A 224 12.31 -20.31 -1.65
CA PHE A 224 12.32 -19.49 -0.44
C PHE A 224 11.49 -20.12 0.67
N GLN A 225 11.69 -19.62 1.90
CA GLN A 225 10.80 -19.98 3.00
C GLN A 225 9.48 -19.22 2.83
N ILE A 226 8.38 -19.98 2.77
CA ILE A 226 7.02 -19.46 2.64
C ILE A 226 6.28 -19.71 3.95
N TRP A 227 5.97 -18.62 4.65
CA TRP A 227 5.22 -18.62 5.89
C TRP A 227 3.76 -18.29 5.60
N LYS A 228 2.84 -19.08 6.16
CA LYS A 228 1.41 -18.78 6.15
C LYS A 228 1.04 -18.17 7.50
N PRO A 229 0.69 -16.88 7.57
CA PRO A 229 0.27 -16.29 8.82
C PRO A 229 -1.06 -16.89 9.29
N ASP A 230 -1.16 -17.27 10.55
CA ASP A 230 -2.42 -17.69 11.17
C ASP A 230 -3.28 -16.47 11.54
N TRP A 231 -3.86 -15.84 10.52
CA TRP A 231 -4.79 -14.73 10.72
C TRP A 231 -6.20 -15.26 10.95
N LYS A 232 -6.62 -15.38 12.21
CA LYS A 232 -8.04 -15.58 12.54
C LYS A 232 -8.83 -14.30 12.21
N TYR A 233 -9.38 -14.22 11.01
CA TYR A 233 -10.26 -13.12 10.61
C TYR A 233 -11.69 -13.30 11.16
N GLY A 234 -11.96 -12.79 12.37
CA GLY A 234 -13.32 -12.61 12.90
C GLY A 234 -14.07 -13.89 13.31
N MET A 235 -15.21 -13.73 14.00
CA MET A 235 -15.98 -14.76 14.74
C MET A 235 -16.70 -15.83 13.88
N SER A 236 -16.11 -16.29 12.77
CA SER A 236 -16.63 -17.43 12.01
C SER A 236 -15.48 -18.39 11.72
N GLY A 237 -15.55 -19.59 12.31
CA GLY A 237 -14.60 -20.67 12.04
C GLY A 237 -14.45 -20.93 10.53
N ASN A 238 -13.23 -21.21 10.08
CA ASN A 238 -12.81 -21.42 8.68
C ASN A 238 -12.70 -20.19 7.77
N LYS A 239 -11.75 -19.30 8.04
CA LYS A 239 -11.10 -18.50 6.99
C LYS A 239 -9.61 -18.75 7.01
N GLN A 240 -9.12 -19.60 6.10
CA GLN A 240 -7.69 -19.71 5.83
C GLN A 240 -7.16 -18.34 5.41
N SER A 241 -5.96 -17.96 5.87
CA SER A 241 -5.28 -16.77 5.38
C SER A 241 -5.17 -16.82 3.86
N LYS A 242 -5.52 -15.71 3.21
CA LYS A 242 -5.38 -15.52 1.76
C LYS A 242 -4.01 -14.99 1.38
N GLU A 243 -3.08 -14.88 2.34
CA GLU A 243 -1.77 -14.28 2.13
C GLU A 243 -0.67 -15.16 2.73
N VAL A 244 0.52 -15.05 2.13
CA VAL A 244 1.77 -15.65 2.56
C VAL A 244 2.83 -14.58 2.74
N LEU A 245 3.81 -14.86 3.61
CA LEU A 245 5.03 -14.11 3.73
C LEU A 245 6.19 -14.96 3.19
N ILE A 246 6.99 -14.36 2.34
CA ILE A 246 8.15 -14.99 1.72
C ILE A 246 9.37 -14.18 2.18
N VAL A 247 10.42 -14.87 2.62
CA VAL A 247 11.59 -14.22 3.23
C VAL A 247 12.86 -14.59 2.49
N SER A 248 13.78 -13.63 2.39
CA SER A 248 15.09 -13.83 1.80
C SER A 248 15.92 -14.86 2.58
N GLU A 249 16.84 -15.55 1.91
CA GLU A 249 17.57 -16.68 2.50
C GLU A 249 18.43 -16.30 3.70
N ASP A 250 18.98 -15.08 3.69
CA ASP A 250 19.82 -14.53 4.74
C ASP A 250 19.05 -14.23 6.05
N LEU A 251 17.72 -14.11 5.98
CA LEU A 251 16.88 -13.90 7.17
C LEU A 251 16.45 -15.22 7.82
N ARG A 252 16.70 -16.38 7.20
CA ARG A 252 16.28 -17.71 7.69
C ARG A 252 16.75 -18.00 9.12
N HIS A 253 17.95 -17.55 9.50
CA HIS A 253 18.52 -17.84 10.82
C HIS A 253 18.00 -16.93 11.94
N ASN A 254 17.44 -15.76 11.59
CA ASN A 254 16.86 -14.82 12.55
C ASN A 254 15.41 -15.16 12.92
N LEU A 255 14.81 -16.14 12.24
CA LEU A 255 13.42 -16.58 12.39
C LEU A 255 13.28 -17.85 13.23
N LEU A 256 14.25 -18.17 14.09
CA LEU A 256 14.05 -19.16 15.15
C LEU A 256 12.83 -18.71 15.97
N VAL A 257 11.75 -19.44 15.72
CA VAL A 257 10.39 -19.25 16.21
C VAL A 257 10.42 -18.99 17.73
N PRO A 258 9.64 -18.03 18.25
CA PRO A 258 9.41 -17.99 19.69
C PRO A 258 8.75 -19.31 20.09
N SER A 259 9.46 -20.09 20.91
CA SER A 259 8.92 -21.27 21.62
C SER A 259 7.62 -20.95 22.34
#